data_AF-A0A645E9H3-F1
#
_entry.id   AF-A0A645E9H3-F1
#
_cell.length_a   1.000
_cell.length_b   1.000
_cell.length_c   1.000
_cell.angle_alpha   90.00
_cell.angle_beta   90.00
_cell.angle_gamma   90.00
#
_symmetry.space_group_name_H-M   'P 1'
#
loop_
_entity.id
_entity.type
_entity.pdbx_description
1 polymer ?
#
loop_
_entity_poly.entity_id
_entity_poly.type
_entity_poly.pdbx_seq_one_letter_code
_entity_poly.pdbx_strand_id
1 'polypeptide(L)' 'MGNEFEPMYMDLLQHTGTMTVEDLAMKYLQTDLTKPDFWQDAIDLALADLQEFLSLASK' A
#
# COMPACT_ATOMS: atom_id res chain seq x y z
N MET A 1 -3.46 18.37 12.92
CA MET A 1 -3.54 17.28 11.93
C MET A 1 -2.98 16.04 12.62
N GLY A 2 -3.81 15.11 13.09
CA GLY A 2 -3.34 13.99 13.93
C GLY A 2 -4.45 13.27 14.72
N ASN A 3 -5.62 13.88 14.83
CA ASN A 3 -6.75 13.32 15.59
C ASN A 3 -7.53 12.20 14.86
N GLU A 4 -7.22 11.94 13.59
CA GLU A 4 -7.92 10.94 12.77
C GLU A 4 -7.12 9.63 12.61
N PHE A 5 -5.82 9.64 12.91
CA PHE A 5 -4.99 8.45 12.76
C PHE A 5 -5.35 7.37 13.78
N GLU A 6 -5.55 7.75 15.04
CA GLU A 6 -5.90 6.83 16.12
C GLU A 6 -7.24 6.11 15.88
N PRO A 7 -8.35 6.79 15.57
CA PRO A 7 -9.61 6.10 15.25
C PRO A 7 -9.50 5.24 13.99
N MET A 8 -8.80 5.70 12.95
CA MET A 8 -8.55 4.88 11.75
C MET A 8 -7.74 3.62 12.07
N TYR A 9 -6.74 3.73 12.95
CA TYR A 9 -5.90 2.60 13.36
C TYR A 9 -6.66 1.60 14.24
N MET A 10 -7.52 2.07 15.15
CA MET A 10 -8.39 1.19 15.94
C MET A 10 -9.39 0.43 15.05
N ASP A 11 -10.04 1.12 14.11
CA ASP A 11 -10.94 0.50 13.14
C ASP A 11 -10.20 -0.53 12.29
N LEU A 12 -8.99 -0.19 11.84
CA LEU A 12 -8.15 -1.13 11.08
C LEU A 12 -7.84 -2.39 11.91
N LEU A 13 -7.37 -2.24 13.16
CA LEU A 13 -7.10 -3.37 14.05
C LEU A 13 -8.34 -4.23 14.31
N GLN A 14 -9.51 -3.62 14.51
CA GLN A 14 -10.76 -4.34 14.73
C GLN A 14 -11.19 -5.16 13.49
N HIS A 15 -10.85 -4.69 12.29
CA HIS A 15 -11.20 -5.36 11.04
C HIS A 15 -10.10 -6.28 10.48
N THR A 16 -8.87 -6.23 11.02
CA THR A 16 -7.71 -7.05 10.56
C THR A 16 -7.85 -8.57 10.75
N GLY A 17 -8.95 -9.05 11.33
CA GLY A 17 -9.26 -10.49 11.45
C GLY A 17 -10.61 -10.90 10.88
N THR A 18 -11.42 -9.96 10.36
CA THR A 18 -12.81 -10.21 9.92
C THR A 18 -13.05 -9.85 8.46
N MET A 19 -12.13 -9.15 7.80
CA MET A 19 -12.22 -8.74 6.40
C MET A 19 -11.07 -9.33 5.59
N THR A 20 -11.30 -9.60 4.31
CA THR A 20 -10.22 -10.00 3.39
C THR A 20 -9.31 -8.81 3.12
N VAL A 21 -8.08 -9.07 2.66
CA VAL A 21 -7.11 -8.01 2.36
C VAL A 21 -7.64 -7.14 1.21
N GLU A 22 -8.35 -7.76 0.28
CA GLU A 22 -9.06 -7.14 -0.84
C GLU A 22 -10.15 -6.18 -0.35
N ASP A 23 -10.98 -6.60 0.62
CA ASP A 23 -12.01 -5.74 1.20
C ASP A 23 -11.41 -4.54 1.95
N LEU A 24 -10.27 -4.74 2.63
CA LEU A 24 -9.55 -3.67 3.33
C LEU A 24 -8.96 -2.65 2.35
N ALA A 25 -8.34 -3.11 1.26
CA ALA A 25 -7.78 -2.24 0.24
C ALA A 25 -8.85 -1.43 -0.49
N MET A 26 -10.00 -2.03 -0.79
CA MET A 26 -11.12 -1.29 -1.36
C MET A 26 -11.69 -0.26 -0.38
N LYS A 27 -11.84 -0.62 0.91
CA LYS A 27 -12.44 0.26 1.92
C LYS A 27 -11.55 1.45 2.30
N TYR A 28 -10.24 1.25 2.43
CA TYR A 28 -9.32 2.26 2.95
C TYR A 28 -8.44 2.91 1.88
N LEU A 29 -8.10 2.16 0.83
CA LEU A 29 -7.20 2.62 -0.24
C LEU A 29 -7.95 2.87 -1.57
N GLN A 30 -9.27 2.60 -1.62
CA GLN A 30 -10.10 2.71 -2.82
C GLN A 30 -9.50 2.00 -4.04
N THR A 31 -8.78 0.92 -3.79
CA THR A 31 -7.94 0.25 -4.79
C THR A 31 -8.25 -1.24 -4.84
N ASP A 32 -8.34 -1.78 -6.05
CA ASP A 32 -8.70 -3.16 -6.33
C ASP A 32 -7.44 -4.03 -6.50
N LEU A 33 -7.15 -4.84 -5.49
CA LEU A 33 -5.99 -5.75 -5.47
C LEU A 33 -6.13 -6.95 -6.43
N THR A 34 -7.34 -7.22 -6.94
CA THR A 34 -7.57 -8.33 -7.88
C THR A 34 -7.14 -7.98 -9.30
N LYS A 35 -6.89 -6.70 -9.58
CA LYS A 35 -6.48 -6.23 -10.90
C LYS A 35 -4.95 -6.24 -11.04
N PRO A 36 -4.45 -6.63 -12.23
CA PRO A 36 -3.00 -6.61 -12.51
C PRO A 36 -2.37 -5.22 -12.34
N ASP A 37 -3.13 -4.16 -12.66
CA ASP A 37 -2.64 -2.77 -12.66
C ASP A 37 -2.05 -2.36 -11.31
N PHE A 38 -2.68 -2.75 -10.20
CA PHE A 38 -2.16 -2.47 -8.86
C PHE A 38 -0.75 -3.06 -8.64
N TRP A 39 -0.55 -4.30 -9.08
CA TRP A 39 0.73 -4.99 -8.92
C TRP A 39 1.78 -4.43 -9.87
N GLN A 40 1.39 -3.98 -11.07
CA GLN A 40 2.29 -3.29 -11.99
C GLN A 40 2.79 -1.98 -11.38
N ASP A 41 1.90 -1.16 -10.84
CA ASP A 41 2.26 0.11 -10.18
C ASP A 41 3.19 -0.11 -8.99
N ALA A 42 2.94 -1.15 -8.18
CA ALA A 42 3.80 -1.51 -7.04
C ALA A 42 5.20 -1.95 -7.47
N ILE A 43 5.31 -2.71 -8.55
CA ILE A 43 6.59 -3.14 -9.12
C ILE A 43 7.34 -1.94 -9.71
N ASP A 44 6.64 -1.05 -10.43
CA ASP A 44 7.24 0.13 -11.04
C ASP A 44 7.83 1.07 -9.99
N LEU A 45 7.15 1.23 -8.85
CA LEU A 45 7.68 1.97 -7.70
C LEU A 45 8.97 1.34 -7.17
N ALA A 46 8.99 0.02 -6.95
CA ALA A 46 10.18 -0.68 -6.47
C ALA A 46 11.35 -0.62 -7.47
N LEU A 47 11.05 -0.63 -8.77
CA LEU A 47 12.06 -0.50 -9.82
C LEU A 47 12.65 0.91 -9.90
N ALA A 48 11.86 1.95 -9.64
CA ALA A 48 12.34 3.32 -9.59
C ALA A 48 13.41 3.50 -8.50
N ASP A 49 13.14 2.99 -7.30
CA ASP A 49 14.11 3.02 -6.19
C ASP A 49 15.39 2.23 -6.53
N LEU A 50 15.25 1.10 -7.23
CA LEU A 50 16.38 0.29 -7.65
C LEU A 50 17.24 0.99 -8.73
N GLN A 51 16.62 1.72 -9.65
CA GLN A 51 17.36 2.54 -10.63
C GLN A 51 18.16 3.66 -9.95
N GLU A 52 17.56 4.34 -8.97
CA GLU A 52 18.25 5.35 -8.18
C GLU A 52 19.45 4.76 -7.42
N PHE A 53 19.24 3.61 -6.77
CA PHE A 53 20.32 2.89 -6.08
C PHE A 53 21.47 2.51 -7.02
N LEU A 54 21.17 1.91 -8.18
CA LEU A 54 22.20 1.54 -9.16
C LEU A 54 22.95 2.76 -9.70
N SER A 55 22.28 3.89 -9.90
CA SER A 55 22.93 5.14 -10.32
C SER A 55 23.89 5.69 -9.26
N LEU A 56 23.58 5.52 -7.97
CA LEU A 56 24.46 5.93 -6.88
C LEU A 56 25.62 4.95 -6.68
N ALA A 57 25.38 3.64 -6.82
CA ALA A 57 26.38 2.60 -6.61
C ALA A 57 27.41 2.46 -7.76
N SER A 58 27.12 3.00 -8.94
CA SER A 58 28.02 3.02 -10.10
C SER A 58 28.90 4.28 -10.17
N LYS A 59 28.90 5.11 -9.12
CA LYS A 59 29.86 6.19 -8.86
C LYS A 59 30.95 5.73 -7.91
#